data_AF-F8WKK1-F1
#
_entry.id   AF-F8WKK1-F1
#
_cell.length_a   1.000
_cell.length_b   1.000
_cell.length_c   1.000
_cell.angle_alpha   90.00
_cell.angle_beta   90.00
_cell.angle_gamma   90.00
#
_symmetry.space_group_name_H-M   'P 1'
#
loop_
_entity.id
_entity.type
_entity.pdbx_description
1 polymer ?
#
loop_
_entity_poly.entity_id
_entity_poly.type
_entity_poly.pdbx_seq_one_letter_code
_entity_poly.pdbx_strand_id
1 'polypeptide(L)'
;MKKSMITLLNVKSYDDISIKDICDESGISRGTFYQHYRDKDDFLFQYQKAMMKKGKRQLTQIQFEERRQFFEHALNSWINEGELLLLLLRDNGVYIVHQAMKKNLQQNIEVRLVPIMNT
;
A
#
# COMPACT_ATOMS: atom_id res chain seq x y z
N MET A 1 -12.02 7.70 -3.78
CA MET A 1 -11.02 6.88 -4.50
C MET A 1 -10.52 5.67 -3.71
N LYS A 2 -9.77 5.77 -2.58
CA LYS A 2 -9.37 4.57 -1.79
C LYS A 2 -10.56 3.65 -1.47
N LYS A 3 -11.59 4.19 -0.80
CA LYS A 3 -12.79 3.45 -0.42
C LYS A 3 -13.47 2.83 -1.65
N SER A 4 -13.63 3.62 -2.70
CA SER A 4 -14.18 3.16 -3.98
C SER A 4 -13.41 1.98 -4.57
N MET A 5 -12.08 2.05 -4.62
CA MET A 5 -11.25 0.93 -5.08
C MET A 5 -11.44 -0.32 -4.21
N ILE A 6 -11.53 -0.17 -2.89
CA ILE A 6 -11.83 -1.27 -1.97
C ILE A 6 -13.20 -1.89 -2.26
N THR A 7 -14.25 -1.08 -2.44
CA THR A 7 -15.59 -1.56 -2.80
C THR A 7 -15.54 -2.37 -4.10
N LEU A 8 -14.87 -1.85 -5.13
CA LEU A 8 -14.77 -2.51 -6.43
C LEU A 8 -13.99 -3.84 -6.33
N LEU A 9 -12.87 -3.87 -5.62
CA LEU A 9 -12.06 -5.08 -5.43
C LEU A 9 -12.78 -6.19 -4.64
N ASN A 10 -13.83 -5.86 -3.88
CA ASN A 10 -14.63 -6.88 -3.21
C ASN A 10 -15.59 -7.61 -4.17
N VAL A 11 -15.86 -7.06 -5.36
CA VAL A 11 -16.85 -7.60 -6.30
C VAL A 11 -16.29 -7.91 -7.69
N LYS A 12 -15.08 -7.45 -8.02
CA LYS A 12 -14.41 -7.73 -9.30
C LYS A 12 -12.90 -7.75 -9.16
N SER A 13 -12.26 -8.49 -10.06
CA SER A 13 -10.80 -8.53 -10.16
C SER A 13 -10.27 -7.16 -10.58
N TYR A 14 -9.04 -6.84 -10.16
CA TYR A 14 -8.36 -5.58 -10.46
C TYR A 14 -8.29 -5.30 -11.96
N ASP A 15 -7.99 -6.32 -12.77
CA ASP A 15 -7.86 -6.19 -14.21
C ASP A 15 -9.18 -5.73 -14.86
N ASP A 16 -10.31 -6.18 -14.31
CA ASP A 16 -11.67 -5.83 -14.75
C ASP A 16 -12.14 -4.45 -14.24
N ILE A 17 -11.44 -3.85 -13.28
CA ILE A 17 -11.75 -2.49 -12.80
C ILE A 17 -11.30 -1.47 -13.84
N SER A 18 -12.25 -0.68 -14.35
CA SER A 18 -11.97 0.45 -15.24
C SER A 18 -11.87 1.78 -14.47
N ILE A 19 -11.25 2.79 -15.08
CA ILE A 19 -11.25 4.16 -14.55
C ILE A 19 -12.68 4.70 -14.44
N LYS A 20 -13.57 4.31 -15.36
CA LYS A 20 -14.99 4.66 -15.28
C LYS A 20 -15.59 4.15 -13.98
N ASP A 21 -15.39 2.88 -13.66
CA ASP A 21 -15.92 2.30 -12.42
C ASP A 21 -15.42 3.03 -11.18
N ILE A 22 -14.12 3.37 -11.14
CA ILE A 22 -13.53 4.11 -10.03
C ILE A 22 -14.18 5.49 -9.91
N CYS A 23 -14.40 6.18 -11.02
CA CYS A 23 -15.02 7.51 -11.05
C CYS A 23 -16.48 7.44 -10.59
N ASP A 24 -17.25 6.50 -11.13
CA ASP A 24 -18.67 6.30 -10.83
C ASP A 24 -18.86 5.97 -9.33
N GLU A 25 -18.05 5.03 -8.79
CA GLU A 25 -18.07 4.64 -7.37
C GLU A 25 -17.50 5.73 -6.43
N SER A 26 -16.69 6.66 -6.93
CA SER A 26 -16.14 7.75 -6.11
C SER A 26 -16.90 9.07 -6.22
N GLY A 27 -17.89 9.15 -7.10
CA GLY A 27 -18.66 10.36 -7.35
C GLY A 27 -17.82 11.50 -7.95
N ILE A 28 -16.74 11.19 -8.68
CA ILE A 28 -15.89 12.19 -9.32
C ILE A 28 -15.95 12.08 -10.84
N SER A 29 -15.60 13.15 -11.54
CA SER A 29 -15.44 13.11 -12.99
C SER A 29 -14.13 12.41 -13.40
N ARG A 30 -14.10 11.85 -14.61
CA ARG A 30 -12.83 11.35 -15.20
C ARG A 30 -11.78 12.45 -15.31
N GLY A 31 -12.18 13.68 -15.59
CA GLY A 31 -11.26 14.83 -15.63
C GLY A 31 -10.57 15.05 -14.29
N THR A 32 -11.33 14.96 -13.19
CA THR A 32 -10.79 15.02 -11.81
C THR A 32 -9.84 13.86 -11.53
N PHE A 33 -10.16 12.64 -11.98
CA PHE A 33 -9.25 11.51 -11.85
C PHE A 33 -7.91 11.78 -12.58
N TYR A 34 -7.98 12.19 -13.85
CA TYR A 34 -6.80 12.42 -14.68
C TYR A 34 -5.98 13.65 -14.29
N GLN A 35 -6.53 14.57 -13.49
CA GLN A 35 -5.74 15.65 -12.87
C GLN A 35 -4.74 15.12 -11.84
N HIS A 36 -4.99 13.97 -11.23
CA HIS A 36 -4.18 13.43 -10.15
C HIS A 36 -3.42 12.16 -10.54
N TYR A 37 -3.98 11.35 -11.45
CA TYR A 37 -3.46 10.04 -11.80
C TYR A 37 -3.49 9.81 -13.30
N ARG A 38 -2.42 9.22 -13.83
CA ARG A 38 -2.36 8.86 -15.25
C ARG A 38 -3.27 7.69 -15.59
N ASP A 39 -3.36 6.73 -14.69
CA ASP A 39 -4.16 5.51 -14.81
C ASP A 39 -4.42 4.89 -13.42
N LYS A 40 -5.05 3.71 -13.39
CA LYS A 40 -5.33 2.98 -12.14
C LYS A 40 -4.08 2.44 -11.44
N ASP A 41 -2.98 2.20 -12.17
CA ASP A 41 -1.71 1.74 -11.60
C ASP A 41 -0.98 2.89 -10.91
N ASP A 42 -0.96 4.07 -11.53
CA ASP A 42 -0.38 5.30 -10.99
C ASP A 42 -1.08 5.71 -9.69
N PHE A 43 -2.41 5.59 -9.64
CA PHE A 43 -3.17 5.74 -8.40
C PHE A 43 -2.66 4.82 -7.28
N LEU A 44 -2.50 3.52 -7.57
CA LEU A 44 -2.03 2.55 -6.58
C LEU A 44 -0.59 2.81 -6.14
N PHE A 45 0.29 3.17 -7.09
CA PHE A 45 1.67 3.49 -6.79
C PHE A 45 1.78 4.71 -5.87
N GLN A 46 1.04 5.78 -6.18
CA GLN A 46 0.99 6.97 -5.34
C GLN A 46 0.40 6.66 -3.96
N TYR A 47 -0.67 5.85 -3.89
CA TYR A 47 -1.25 5.38 -2.63
C TYR A 47 -0.23 4.62 -1.77
N GLN A 48 0.46 3.62 -2.36
CA GLN A 48 1.48 2.85 -1.67
C GLN A 48 2.61 3.74 -1.15
N LYS A 49 3.10 4.66 -1.98
CA LYS A 49 4.16 5.61 -1.60
C LYS A 49 3.74 6.48 -0.42
N ALA A 50 2.51 6.98 -0.42
CA ALA A 50 1.96 7.78 0.68
C ALA A 50 1.84 6.95 1.97
N MET A 51 1.34 5.72 1.88
CA MET A 51 1.22 4.79 3.00
C MET A 51 2.60 4.47 3.61
N MET A 52 3.59 4.14 2.78
CA MET A 52 4.97 3.88 3.24
C MET A 52 5.61 5.10 3.89
N LYS A 53 5.39 6.30 3.33
CA LYS A 53 5.87 7.56 3.93
C LYS A 53 5.26 7.80 5.31
N LYS A 54 3.95 7.56 5.46
CA LYS A 54 3.23 7.68 6.73
C LYS A 54 3.75 6.67 7.76
N GLY A 55 3.84 5.39 7.39
CA GLY A 55 4.35 4.34 8.27
C GLY A 55 5.79 4.61 8.71
N LYS A 56 6.67 5.03 7.78
CA LYS A 56 8.04 5.42 8.12
C LYS A 56 8.07 6.58 9.13
N ARG A 57 7.26 7.62 8.92
CA ARG A 57 7.19 8.77 9.83
C ARG A 57 6.76 8.35 11.24
N GLN A 58 5.75 7.47 11.34
CA GLN A 58 5.28 6.94 12.62
C GLN A 58 6.38 6.13 13.33
N LEU A 59 7.03 5.21 12.60
CA LEU A 59 8.11 4.39 13.16
C LEU A 59 9.33 5.23 13.59
N THR A 60 9.64 6.32 12.90
CA THR A 60 10.77 7.19 13.31
C THR A 60 10.49 8.06 14.54
N GLN A 61 9.22 8.17 14.96
CA GLN A 61 8.84 8.97 16.13
C GLN A 61 8.84 8.17 17.43
N ILE A 62 9.07 6.85 17.35
CA ILE A 62 9.02 5.93 18.48
C ILE A 62 10.44 5.43 18.73
N GLN A 63 10.89 5.53 19.97
CA GLN A 63 12.09 4.83 20.42
C GLN A 63 11.68 3.42 20.81
N PHE A 64 12.29 2.42 20.17
CA PHE A 64 12.04 1.02 20.45
C PHE A 64 13.19 0.47 21.30
N GLU A 65 12.85 -0.16 22.42
CA GLU A 65 13.83 -0.83 23.27
C GLU A 65 14.13 -2.23 22.74
N GLU A 66 13.11 -2.89 22.19
CA GLU A 66 13.24 -4.22 21.62
C GLU A 66 12.83 -4.27 20.14
N ARG A 67 13.51 -5.15 19.40
CA ARG A 67 13.17 -5.43 18.00
C ARG A 67 11.73 -5.92 17.82
N ARG A 68 11.21 -6.69 18.79
CA ARG A 68 9.83 -7.21 18.76
C ARG A 68 8.82 -6.06 18.71
N GLN A 69 9.02 -5.02 19.52
CA GLN A 69 8.13 -3.86 19.58
C GLN A 69 8.12 -3.07 18.26
N PHE A 70 9.30 -2.93 17.63
CA PHE A 70 9.40 -2.34 16.30
C PHE A 70 8.59 -3.14 15.28
N PHE A 71 8.74 -4.47 15.27
CA PHE A 71 8.01 -5.33 14.35
C PHE A 71 6.50 -5.33 14.60
N GLU A 72 6.08 -5.40 15.87
CA GLU A 72 4.66 -5.31 16.25
C GLU A 72 4.06 -3.99 15.78
N HIS A 73 4.75 -2.86 15.98
CA HIS A 73 4.29 -1.57 15.48
C HIS A 73 4.27 -1.48 13.95
N ALA A 74 5.29 -2.02 13.27
CA ALA A 74 5.36 -2.04 11.82
C ALA A 74 4.23 -2.89 11.23
N LEU A 75 3.99 -4.09 11.78
CA LEU A 75 2.91 -4.99 11.38
C LEU A 75 1.53 -4.39 11.65
N ASN A 76 1.30 -3.83 12.84
CA ASN A 76 0.03 -3.19 13.19
C ASN A 76 -0.25 -1.99 12.27
N SER A 77 0.75 -1.15 12.01
CA SER A 77 0.60 -0.03 11.07
C SER A 77 0.28 -0.51 9.65
N TRP A 78 0.89 -1.63 9.23
CA TRP A 78 0.66 -2.19 7.91
C TRP A 78 -0.71 -2.83 7.76
N ILE A 79 -1.19 -3.57 8.77
CA ILE A 79 -2.52 -4.19 8.77
C ILE A 79 -3.61 -3.12 8.81
N ASN A 80 -3.46 -2.10 9.66
CA ASN A 80 -4.49 -1.07 9.84
C ASN A 80 -4.63 -0.12 8.64
N GLU A 81 -3.53 0.19 7.93
CA GLU A 81 -3.54 1.15 6.82
C GLU A 81 -3.51 0.46 5.43
N GLY A 82 -3.15 -0.82 5.41
CA GLY A 82 -2.84 -1.59 4.21
C GLY A 82 -4.00 -2.38 3.61
N GLU A 83 -5.24 -2.23 4.10
CA GLU A 83 -6.43 -2.95 3.60
C GLU A 83 -6.51 -3.01 2.06
N LEU A 84 -6.36 -1.86 1.39
CA LEU A 84 -6.36 -1.81 -0.07
C LEU A 84 -5.22 -2.65 -0.68
N LEU A 85 -4.01 -2.59 -0.12
CA LEU A 85 -2.88 -3.38 -0.60
C LEU A 85 -3.06 -4.87 -0.31
N LEU A 86 -3.69 -5.23 0.81
CA LEU A 86 -3.99 -6.62 1.17
C LEU A 86 -5.04 -7.22 0.23
N LEU A 87 -6.07 -6.45 -0.15
CA LEU A 87 -7.05 -6.89 -1.16
C LEU A 87 -6.39 -7.11 -2.53
N LEU A 88 -5.47 -6.23 -2.92
CA LEU A 88 -4.71 -6.35 -4.17
C LEU A 88 -3.70 -7.51 -4.16
N LEU A 89 -3.35 -8.06 -2.99
CA LEU A 89 -2.50 -9.27 -2.89
C LEU A 89 -3.30 -10.57 -3.02
N ARG A 90 -4.57 -10.54 -2.61
CA ARG A 90 -5.49 -11.67 -2.80
C ARG A 90 -5.76 -11.88 -4.30
N ASP A 91 -5.74 -10.78 -5.04
CA ASP A 91 -5.96 -10.75 -6.46
C ASP A 91 -4.63 -10.84 -7.22
N ASN A 92 -4.40 -11.93 -7.95
CA ASN A 92 -3.12 -12.19 -8.63
C ASN A 92 -2.77 -11.14 -9.71
N GLY A 93 -3.68 -10.22 -10.06
CA GLY A 93 -3.51 -9.26 -11.15
C GLY A 93 -2.48 -8.14 -10.89
N VAL A 94 -2.21 -7.77 -9.64
CA VAL A 94 -1.49 -6.51 -9.37
C VAL A 94 0.01 -6.73 -9.17
N TYR A 95 0.70 -7.06 -10.27
CA TYR A 95 2.14 -7.32 -10.27
C TYR A 95 2.97 -6.23 -9.56
N ILE A 96 2.60 -4.95 -9.72
CA ILE A 96 3.31 -3.83 -9.11
C ILE A 96 3.28 -3.84 -7.58
N VAL A 97 2.16 -4.26 -6.96
CA VAL A 97 2.03 -4.36 -5.50
C VAL A 97 2.85 -5.53 -4.98
N HIS A 98 2.79 -6.69 -5.65
CA HIS A 98 3.59 -7.86 -5.30
C HIS A 98 5.10 -7.58 -5.39
N GLN A 99 5.56 -6.94 -6.46
CA GLN A 99 6.99 -6.58 -6.62
C GLN A 99 7.45 -5.56 -5.59
N ALA A 100 6.65 -4.53 -5.34
CA ALA A 100 6.97 -3.52 -4.35
C ALA A 100 7.02 -4.12 -2.93
N MET A 101 6.13 -5.06 -2.59
CA MET A 101 6.19 -5.78 -1.32
C MET A 101 7.41 -6.69 -1.23
N LYS A 102 7.69 -7.47 -2.27
CA LYS A 102 8.88 -8.33 -2.33
C LYS A 102 10.16 -7.51 -2.14
N LYS A 103 10.27 -6.38 -2.85
CA LYS A 103 11.39 -5.45 -2.73
C LYS A 103 11.49 -4.84 -1.34
N ASN A 104 10.38 -4.42 -0.73
CA ASN A 104 10.38 -3.90 0.64
C ASN A 104 10.82 -4.96 1.65
N LEU A 105 10.33 -6.20 1.54
CA LEU A 105 10.75 -7.30 2.43
C LEU A 105 12.24 -7.59 2.26
N GLN A 106 12.72 -7.73 1.01
CA GLN A 106 14.13 -7.98 0.70
C GLN A 106 15.05 -6.86 1.22
N GLN A 107 14.72 -5.60 0.95
CA GLN A 107 15.53 -4.45 1.38
C GLN A 107 15.53 -4.25 2.89
N ASN A 108 14.44 -4.62 3.59
CA ASN A 108 14.37 -4.50 5.04
C ASN A 108 15.07 -5.67 5.77
N ILE A 109 15.14 -6.87 5.17
CA ILE A 109 15.91 -8.02 5.67
C ILE A 109 17.42 -7.74 5.63
N GLU A 110 17.93 -7.17 4.54
CA GLU A 110 19.39 -7.01 4.37
C GLU A 110 19.96 -5.69 4.96
N VAL A 111 19.21 -4.58 4.90
CA VAL A 111 19.79 -3.24 5.19
C VAL A 111 19.39 -2.69 6.56
N ARG A 112 18.24 -3.11 7.13
CA ARG A 112 17.70 -2.55 8.38
C ARG A 112 17.55 -3.54 9.53
N LEU A 113 17.58 -4.84 9.25
CA LEU A 113 17.60 -5.86 10.30
C LEU A 113 19.01 -6.23 10.74
N VAL A 114 20.00 -6.23 9.83
CA VAL A 114 21.39 -6.58 10.14
C VAL A 114 22.07 -5.67 11.19
N PRO A 115 21.91 -4.33 11.18
CA PRO A 115 22.52 -3.48 12.22
C PRO A 115 21.91 -3.68 13.60
N ILE A 116 20.66 -4.14 13.67
CA ILE A 116 19.95 -4.52 14.91
C ILE A 116 20.25 -5.99 15.28
N MET A 117 20.93 -6.76 14.41
CA MET A 117 21.30 -8.19 14.59
C MET A 117 22.69 -8.43 15.18
N ASN A 118 23.54 -7.40 15.25
CA ASN A 118 24.88 -7.50 15.83
C ASN A 118 25.04 -6.72 17.15
N THR A 119 23.92 -6.42 17.80
CA THR A 119 23.82 -6.02 19.22
C THR A 119 22.67 -6.79 19.82
#